data_AF-A0A9W9QWM2-F1
#
_entry.id   AF-A0A9W9QWM2-F1
#
_cell.length_a   1.000
_cell.length_b   1.000
_cell.length_c   1.000
_cell.angle_alpha   90.00
_cell.angle_beta   90.00
_cell.angle_gamma   90.00
#
_symmetry.space_group_name_H-M   'P 1'
#
loop_
_entity.id
_entity.type
_entity.pdbx_description
1 polymer ?
#
loop_
_entity_poly.entity_id
_entity_poly.type
_entity_poly.pdbx_seq_one_letter_code
_entity_poly.pdbx_strand_id
1 'polypeptide(L)'
;MAQSKLPKWSHAWHLLRIALSFTLIFLDNTILILAASLAYLRLNRRRPKRNVRFYPKTILITGIGTTHGLSLARAWAAEGHRVVGADVTDLDLPIRSGGSMSKALVTFYRIPKDHYISRLLDVINREKVDMWIPCSPKASSIEDATARQMVESRTSCKCITFDEDLAVCFASSESFTKYIVERGLPVLEYHRVQSRDSVHKILHRSPSKSYRISRATPTANDRALLLPRRTLSNTYACVSEIQITQERPWILQQQSRLGEVFADLLIVRGQIQAIKVRLSDADASWGTSRLDQALSAAIHTLMQSLAGKLGVRSTGHLTVRLMIDEEFDAHSVRHTIYIAGCTSGARVIENLLHDVPCPIAGYLSVFPSNPVETADITATMCSAPRKSFARPAILPAAFLQFSFLHFVLTLLEVVESELVRLLFWKDPLFSLLDPLPWWWEVHIYRPLREVWILVKQTREAGLKG
;
A
#
# COMPACT_ATOMS: atom_id res chain seq x y z
N MET A 1 -14.49 -17.61 -32.36
CA MET A 1 -13.60 -18.78 -32.26
C MET A 1 -12.18 -18.33 -32.62
N ALA A 2 -11.42 -17.90 -31.62
CA ALA A 2 -9.98 -17.63 -31.71
C ALA A 2 -9.44 -17.74 -30.29
N GLN A 3 -9.18 -18.97 -29.86
CA GLN A 3 -8.44 -19.24 -28.64
C GLN A 3 -7.03 -18.68 -28.83
N SER A 4 -6.72 -17.58 -28.14
CA SER A 4 -5.35 -17.14 -27.97
C SER A 4 -4.61 -18.23 -27.18
N LYS A 5 -3.81 -19.03 -27.89
CA LYS A 5 -2.84 -19.94 -27.27
C LYS A 5 -1.92 -19.10 -26.40
N LEU A 6 -2.14 -19.13 -25.08
CA LEU A 6 -1.14 -18.70 -24.11
C LEU A 6 0.17 -19.44 -24.42
N PRO A 7 1.32 -18.75 -24.44
CA PRO A 7 2.53 -19.31 -25.04
C PRO A 7 3.03 -20.51 -24.20
N LYS A 8 3.59 -21.55 -24.86
CA LYS A 8 4.32 -22.69 -24.26
C LYS A 8 5.48 -22.31 -23.31
N TRP A 9 5.70 -21.02 -23.08
CA TRP A 9 6.81 -20.43 -22.36
C TRP A 9 6.51 -20.17 -20.87
N SER A 10 5.26 -20.28 -20.42
CA SER A 10 4.92 -20.18 -18.99
C SER A 10 5.56 -21.31 -18.17
N HIS A 11 5.54 -22.55 -18.68
CA HIS A 11 6.12 -23.70 -17.99
C HIS A 11 7.64 -23.60 -17.83
N ALA A 12 8.34 -23.15 -18.87
CA ALA A 12 9.79 -22.96 -18.83
C ALA A 12 10.21 -21.95 -17.74
N TRP A 13 9.38 -20.92 -17.52
CA TRP A 13 9.62 -19.91 -16.50
C TRP A 13 9.52 -20.45 -15.07
N HIS A 14 8.48 -21.24 -14.78
CA HIS A 14 8.32 -21.90 -13.49
C HIS A 14 9.48 -22.86 -13.19
N LEU A 15 9.93 -23.61 -14.21
CA LEU A 15 11.07 -24.53 -14.08
C LEU A 15 12.40 -23.80 -13.85
N LEU A 16 12.64 -22.67 -14.53
CA LEU A 16 13.83 -21.85 -14.31
C LEU A 16 13.93 -21.36 -12.86
N ARG A 17 12.81 -20.88 -12.29
CA ARG A 17 12.76 -20.43 -10.89
C ARG A 17 13.07 -21.55 -9.89
N ILE A 18 12.55 -22.74 -10.15
CA ILE A 18 12.84 -23.93 -9.34
C ILE A 18 14.33 -24.27 -9.42
N ALA A 19 14.90 -24.33 -10.64
CA ALA A 19 16.32 -24.62 -10.86
C ALA A 19 17.23 -23.59 -10.15
N LEU A 20 16.93 -22.30 -10.28
CA LEU A 20 17.69 -21.22 -9.63
C LEU A 20 17.70 -21.37 -8.11
N SER A 21 16.56 -21.68 -7.50
CA SER A 21 16.43 -21.93 -6.07
C SER A 21 17.26 -23.13 -5.60
N PHE A 22 17.32 -24.21 -6.38
CA PHE A 22 18.18 -25.36 -6.09
C PHE A 22 19.67 -25.04 -6.24
N THR A 23 20.06 -24.25 -7.25
CA THR A 23 21.48 -23.90 -7.45
C THR A 23 22.05 -23.02 -6.35
N LEU A 24 21.23 -22.13 -5.78
CA LEU A 24 21.67 -21.16 -4.76
C LEU A 24 21.57 -21.70 -3.33
N ILE A 25 20.94 -22.87 -3.13
CA ILE A 25 20.70 -23.43 -1.79
C ILE A 25 21.97 -23.56 -0.96
N PHE A 26 23.12 -23.91 -1.56
CA PHE A 26 24.38 -24.04 -0.84
C PHE A 26 24.89 -22.69 -0.35
N LEU A 27 24.86 -21.66 -1.21
CA LEU A 27 25.26 -20.30 -0.85
C LEU A 27 24.33 -19.76 0.25
N ASP A 28 23.02 -19.90 0.07
CA ASP A 28 22.02 -19.36 0.99
C ASP A 28 22.02 -20.08 2.34
N ASN A 29 22.34 -21.38 2.37
CA ASN A 29 22.59 -22.11 3.62
C ASN A 29 23.81 -21.58 4.37
N THR A 30 24.90 -21.22 3.69
CA THR A 30 26.07 -20.61 4.35
C THR A 30 25.72 -19.25 4.96
N ILE A 31 24.92 -18.44 4.25
CA ILE A 31 24.41 -17.15 4.74
C ILE A 31 23.51 -17.36 5.95
N LEU A 32 22.61 -18.36 5.92
CA LEU A 32 21.71 -18.69 7.03
C LEU A 32 22.49 -19.07 8.29
N ILE A 33 23.48 -19.96 8.17
CA ILE A 33 24.32 -20.40 9.29
C ILE A 33 25.15 -19.23 9.85
N LEU A 34 25.71 -18.40 8.97
CA LEU A 34 26.47 -17.22 9.37
C LEU A 34 25.58 -16.19 10.10
N ALA A 35 24.39 -15.91 9.57
CA ALA A 35 23.44 -15.00 10.20
C ALA A 35 22.94 -15.56 11.56
N ALA A 36 22.64 -16.85 11.64
CA ALA A 36 22.22 -17.51 12.88
C ALA A 36 23.32 -17.47 13.96
N SER A 37 24.58 -17.75 13.58
CA SER A 37 25.72 -17.68 14.50
C SER A 37 25.99 -16.24 14.98
N LEU A 38 25.93 -15.25 14.09
CA LEU A 38 26.01 -13.83 14.43
C LEU A 38 24.88 -13.39 15.37
N ALA A 39 23.65 -13.83 15.11
CA ALA A 39 22.50 -13.53 15.95
C ALA A 39 22.68 -14.11 17.36
N TYR A 40 23.12 -15.37 17.47
CA TYR A 40 23.41 -16.04 18.74
C TYR A 40 24.46 -15.27 19.56
N LEU A 41 25.57 -14.85 18.93
CA LEU A 41 26.61 -14.05 19.58
C LEU A 41 26.08 -12.68 20.07
N ARG A 42 25.20 -12.03 19.31
CA ARG A 42 24.61 -10.73 19.68
C ARG A 42 23.58 -10.84 20.80
N LEU A 43 22.75 -11.87 20.78
CA LEU A 43 21.73 -12.14 21.81
C LEU A 43 22.39 -12.43 23.17
N ASN A 44 23.47 -13.20 23.20
CA ASN A 44 24.22 -13.46 24.44
C ASN A 44 24.88 -12.20 25.02
N ARG A 45 25.19 -11.19 24.19
CA ARG A 45 25.78 -9.91 24.63
C ARG A 45 24.74 -8.88 25.09
N ARG A 46 23.48 -8.99 24.68
CA ARG A 46 22.41 -8.05 25.05
C ARG A 46 21.37 -8.75 25.92
N ARG A 47 21.60 -8.77 27.23
CA ARG A 47 20.51 -9.03 28.19
C ARG A 47 19.58 -7.81 28.17
N PRO A 48 18.30 -7.94 27.77
CA PRO A 48 17.38 -6.82 27.81
C PRO A 48 17.20 -6.38 29.27
N LYS A 49 17.42 -5.10 29.56
CA LYS A 49 16.99 -4.49 30.82
C LYS A 49 15.47 -4.56 30.83
N ARG A 50 14.92 -5.50 31.60
CA ARG A 50 13.48 -5.71 31.71
C ARG A 50 12.90 -4.52 32.47
N ASN A 51 12.17 -3.65 31.78
CA ASN A 51 11.47 -2.54 32.42
C ASN A 51 10.43 -3.11 33.40
N VAL A 52 10.50 -2.68 34.66
CA VAL A 52 9.74 -3.23 35.79
C VAL A 52 8.21 -3.00 35.68
N ARG A 53 7.76 -2.22 34.68
CA ARG A 53 6.33 -1.92 34.42
C ARG A 53 5.87 -2.25 32.99
N PHE A 54 6.53 -3.18 32.31
CA PHE A 54 6.09 -3.59 30.97
C PHE A 54 5.00 -4.67 31.04
N TYR A 55 3.80 -4.35 30.54
CA TYR A 55 2.69 -5.29 30.41
C TYR A 55 2.62 -5.81 28.97
N PRO A 56 3.07 -7.05 28.68
CA PRO A 56 3.03 -7.60 27.34
C PRO A 56 1.57 -7.74 26.88
N LYS A 57 1.31 -7.28 25.66
CA LYS A 57 0.02 -7.44 24.95
C LYS A 57 0.13 -8.55 23.93
N THR A 58 -0.96 -9.27 23.70
CA THR A 58 -1.08 -10.26 22.63
C THR A 58 -1.63 -9.57 21.38
N ILE A 59 -0.83 -9.48 20.32
CA ILE A 59 -1.22 -8.86 19.05
C ILE A 59 -1.35 -9.92 17.98
N LEU A 60 -2.49 -9.92 17.28
CA LEU A 60 -2.71 -10.71 16.08
C LEU A 60 -2.45 -9.86 14.85
N ILE A 61 -1.59 -10.34 13.95
CA ILE A 61 -1.35 -9.71 12.65
C ILE A 61 -1.76 -10.70 11.56
N THR A 62 -2.74 -10.32 10.74
CA THR A 62 -3.11 -11.10 9.55
C THR A 62 -2.30 -10.60 8.34
N GLY A 63 -1.87 -11.48 7.44
CA GLY A 63 -1.02 -11.11 6.31
C GLY A 63 0.49 -11.11 6.62
N ILE A 64 0.94 -11.97 7.52
CA ILE A 64 2.36 -12.18 7.86
C ILE A 64 3.20 -12.59 6.64
N GLY A 65 2.61 -13.24 5.64
CA GLY A 65 3.29 -13.55 4.38
C GLY A 65 3.71 -12.31 3.59
N THR A 66 3.24 -11.11 3.96
CA THR A 66 3.71 -9.85 3.39
C THR A 66 4.94 -9.33 4.12
N THR A 67 5.79 -8.60 3.40
CA THR A 67 7.00 -7.93 3.94
C THR A 67 6.67 -6.99 5.10
N HIS A 68 5.53 -6.31 5.00
CA HIS A 68 5.11 -5.29 5.96
C HIS A 68 4.45 -5.91 7.19
N GLY A 69 3.63 -6.95 7.02
CA GLY A 69 3.10 -7.74 8.12
C GLY A 69 4.21 -8.37 8.95
N LEU A 70 5.24 -8.92 8.30
CA LEU A 70 6.42 -9.47 8.99
C LEU A 70 7.26 -8.38 9.67
N SER A 71 7.48 -7.24 9.02
CA SER A 71 8.22 -6.12 9.62
C SER A 71 7.52 -5.58 10.87
N LEU A 72 6.19 -5.45 10.81
CA LEU A 72 5.35 -5.08 11.94
C LEU A 72 5.44 -6.11 13.06
N ALA A 73 5.35 -7.41 12.74
CA ALA A 73 5.49 -8.50 13.72
C ALA A 73 6.84 -8.47 14.45
N ARG A 74 7.93 -8.26 13.70
CA ARG A 74 9.29 -8.14 14.26
C ARG A 74 9.41 -6.92 15.17
N ALA A 75 8.81 -5.80 14.80
CA ALA A 75 8.83 -4.58 15.61
C ALA A 75 8.10 -4.80 16.96
N TRP A 76 6.90 -5.38 16.93
CA TRP A 76 6.15 -5.71 18.15
C TRP A 76 6.88 -6.72 19.05
N ALA A 77 7.49 -7.75 18.46
CA ALA A 77 8.27 -8.73 19.20
C ALA A 77 9.53 -8.11 19.82
N ALA A 78 10.17 -7.15 19.13
CA ALA A 78 11.34 -6.44 19.65
C ALA A 78 11.02 -5.57 20.87
N GLU A 79 9.82 -4.99 20.93
CA GLU A 79 9.30 -4.28 22.12
C GLU A 79 8.85 -5.25 23.24
N GLY A 80 8.91 -6.57 23.01
CA GLY A 80 8.61 -7.59 24.02
C GLY A 80 7.14 -8.02 24.07
N HIS A 81 6.31 -7.61 23.12
CA HIS A 81 4.93 -8.05 23.02
C HIS A 81 4.81 -9.47 22.44
N ARG A 82 3.68 -10.13 22.72
CA ARG A 82 3.39 -11.47 22.21
C ARG A 82 2.71 -11.35 20.84
N VAL A 83 3.36 -11.81 19.79
CA VAL A 83 2.83 -11.70 18.43
C VAL A 83 2.30 -13.05 17.94
N VAL A 84 1.05 -13.04 17.50
CA VAL A 84 0.38 -14.15 16.82
C VAL A 84 0.29 -13.80 15.34
N GLY A 85 0.78 -14.69 14.49
CA GLY A 85 0.72 -14.52 13.05
C GLY A 85 -0.46 -15.26 12.44
N ALA A 86 -1.07 -14.67 11.41
CA ALA A 86 -2.02 -15.39 10.58
C ALA A 86 -1.88 -14.99 9.11
N ASP A 87 -2.25 -15.88 8.19
CA ASP A 87 -2.40 -15.57 6.77
C ASP A 87 -3.75 -15.99 6.23
N VAL A 88 -4.35 -15.11 5.43
CA VAL A 88 -5.55 -15.41 4.65
C VAL A 88 -5.15 -16.26 3.44
N THR A 89 -5.85 -17.36 3.22
CA THR A 89 -5.56 -18.31 2.14
C THR A 89 -6.75 -18.46 1.21
N ASP A 90 -6.54 -18.17 -0.08
CA ASP A 90 -7.50 -18.39 -1.17
C ASP A 90 -7.28 -19.73 -1.88
N LEU A 91 -6.10 -20.31 -1.68
CA LEU A 91 -5.68 -21.61 -2.20
C LEU A 91 -5.32 -22.48 -1.00
N ASP A 92 -5.85 -23.70 -0.96
CA ASP A 92 -5.49 -24.75 0.01
C ASP A 92 -4.08 -25.31 -0.27
N LEU A 93 -3.10 -24.42 -0.42
CA LEU A 93 -1.71 -24.79 -0.45
C LEU A 93 -1.35 -25.34 0.93
N PRO A 94 -0.85 -26.58 1.03
CA PRO A 94 -0.48 -27.18 2.31
C PRO A 94 0.78 -26.52 2.93
N ILE A 95 1.41 -25.56 2.25
CA ILE A 95 2.70 -24.98 2.59
C ILE A 95 2.53 -23.61 3.27
N ARG A 96 3.33 -23.35 4.31
CA ARG A 96 3.26 -22.09 5.07
C ARG A 96 4.10 -21.03 4.35
N SER A 97 3.70 -19.77 4.46
CA SER A 97 4.45 -18.62 3.91
C SER A 97 5.81 -18.46 4.58
N GLY A 98 6.77 -17.82 3.94
CA GLY A 98 8.07 -17.51 4.57
C GLY A 98 7.93 -16.77 5.90
N GLY A 99 7.06 -15.75 5.95
CA GLY A 99 6.83 -14.97 7.17
C GLY A 99 6.41 -15.80 8.38
N SER A 100 5.71 -16.93 8.16
CA SER A 100 5.29 -17.84 9.24
C SER A 100 6.44 -18.52 9.98
N MET A 101 7.63 -18.57 9.39
CA MET A 101 8.83 -19.16 9.99
C MET A 101 9.62 -18.15 10.86
N SER A 102 9.09 -16.94 11.02
CA SER A 102 9.76 -15.92 11.82
C SER A 102 9.74 -16.27 13.30
N LYS A 103 10.89 -16.13 13.95
CA LYS A 103 10.97 -16.28 15.41
C LYS A 103 10.29 -15.15 16.20
N ALA A 104 9.85 -14.09 15.51
CA ALA A 104 9.04 -13.03 16.13
C ALA A 104 7.64 -13.51 16.50
N LEU A 105 7.15 -14.58 15.84
CA LEU A 105 5.83 -15.13 16.06
C LEU A 105 5.87 -16.22 17.13
N VAL A 106 4.91 -16.17 18.05
CA VAL A 106 4.72 -17.25 19.03
C VAL A 106 3.96 -18.42 18.41
N THR A 107 2.99 -18.13 17.54
CA THR A 107 2.21 -19.14 16.83
C THR A 107 1.72 -18.56 15.50
N PHE A 108 1.38 -19.46 14.58
CA PHE A 108 0.93 -19.12 13.23
C PHE A 108 -0.34 -19.89 12.85
N TYR A 109 -1.31 -19.16 12.31
CA TYR A 109 -2.60 -19.71 11.85
C TYR A 109 -2.82 -19.47 10.36
N ARG A 110 -3.51 -20.41 9.71
CA ARG A 110 -4.05 -20.21 8.35
C ARG A 110 -5.54 -19.98 8.46
N ILE A 111 -6.01 -18.92 7.82
CA ILE A 111 -7.41 -18.52 7.83
C ILE A 111 -7.94 -18.67 6.39
N PRO A 112 -8.76 -19.69 6.10
CA PRO A 112 -9.38 -19.82 4.79
C PRO A 112 -10.36 -18.68 4.56
N LYS A 113 -10.36 -18.13 3.33
CA LYS A 113 -11.19 -16.97 2.99
C LYS A 113 -12.69 -17.22 3.21
N ASP A 114 -13.18 -18.42 2.88
CA ASP A 114 -14.60 -18.79 3.03
C ASP A 114 -15.10 -18.75 4.49
N HIS A 115 -14.19 -18.96 5.45
CA HIS A 115 -14.49 -18.95 6.88
C HIS A 115 -13.69 -17.86 7.60
N TYR A 116 -13.43 -16.74 6.92
CA TYR A 116 -12.53 -15.69 7.41
C TYR A 116 -12.91 -15.20 8.80
N ILE A 117 -14.16 -14.75 8.99
CA ILE A 117 -14.63 -14.14 10.23
C ILE A 117 -14.69 -15.17 11.38
N SER A 118 -15.23 -16.36 11.13
CA SER A 118 -15.37 -17.38 12.18
C SER A 118 -14.02 -17.88 12.68
N ARG A 119 -13.09 -18.18 11.76
CA ARG A 119 -11.73 -18.60 12.13
C ARG A 119 -10.92 -17.49 12.78
N LEU A 120 -11.12 -16.24 12.37
CA LEU A 120 -10.51 -15.10 13.03
C LEU A 120 -10.97 -14.99 14.49
N LEU A 121 -12.28 -15.12 14.76
CA LEU A 121 -12.84 -15.13 16.11
C LEU A 121 -12.29 -16.29 16.95
N ASP A 122 -12.18 -17.49 16.37
CA ASP A 122 -11.62 -18.65 17.06
C ASP A 122 -10.17 -18.40 17.51
N VAL A 123 -9.34 -17.84 16.62
CA VAL A 123 -7.94 -17.49 16.92
C VAL A 123 -7.88 -16.42 18.00
N ILE A 124 -8.71 -15.38 17.92
CA ILE A 124 -8.75 -14.28 18.90
C ILE A 124 -9.12 -14.80 20.30
N ASN A 125 -10.14 -15.64 20.40
CA ASN A 125 -10.58 -16.23 21.65
C ASN A 125 -9.55 -17.21 22.24
N ARG A 126 -8.99 -18.09 21.38
CA ARG A 126 -8.01 -19.08 21.79
C ARG A 126 -6.74 -18.44 22.33
N GLU A 127 -6.24 -17.41 21.65
CA GLU A 127 -4.97 -16.78 22.00
C GLU A 127 -5.12 -15.61 22.97
N LYS A 128 -6.36 -15.22 23.31
CA LYS A 128 -6.71 -14.05 24.12
C LYS A 128 -6.07 -12.77 23.57
N VAL A 129 -6.34 -12.50 22.30
CA VAL A 129 -5.75 -11.38 21.57
C VAL A 129 -6.28 -10.05 22.10
N ASP A 130 -5.38 -9.15 22.48
CA ASP A 130 -5.69 -7.78 22.92
C ASP A 130 -5.92 -6.85 21.72
N MET A 131 -5.15 -7.02 20.65
CA MET A 131 -5.19 -6.14 19.46
C MET A 131 -5.07 -6.96 18.16
N TRP A 132 -5.88 -6.63 17.17
CA TRP A 132 -5.80 -7.21 15.83
C TRP A 132 -5.48 -6.14 14.77
N ILE A 133 -4.47 -6.42 13.93
CA ILE A 133 -4.04 -5.54 12.83
C ILE A 133 -4.13 -6.30 11.50
N PRO A 134 -4.98 -5.87 10.55
CA PRO A 134 -5.06 -6.47 9.24
C PRO A 134 -4.00 -5.94 8.27
N CYS A 135 -3.07 -6.80 7.87
CA CYS A 135 -2.04 -6.53 6.86
C CYS A 135 -2.17 -7.44 5.62
N SER A 136 -3.27 -8.18 5.47
CA SER A 136 -3.45 -9.09 4.33
C SER A 136 -4.08 -8.38 3.14
N PRO A 137 -3.46 -8.39 1.94
CA PRO A 137 -4.05 -7.81 0.74
C PRO A 137 -5.14 -8.69 0.11
N LYS A 138 -5.37 -9.90 0.65
CA LYS A 138 -6.36 -10.86 0.12
C LYS A 138 -7.77 -10.61 0.67
N ALA A 139 -7.85 -10.01 1.85
CA ALA A 139 -9.10 -9.50 2.41
C ALA A 139 -9.30 -8.06 1.93
N SER A 140 -10.53 -7.72 1.57
CA SER A 140 -10.90 -6.34 1.26
C SER A 140 -11.10 -5.54 2.55
N SER A 141 -10.99 -4.20 2.46
CA SER A 141 -11.23 -3.32 3.60
C SER A 141 -12.65 -3.45 4.18
N ILE A 142 -13.64 -3.80 3.35
CA ILE A 142 -15.03 -4.04 3.77
C ILE A 142 -15.13 -5.37 4.54
N GLU A 143 -14.48 -6.43 4.06
CA GLU A 143 -14.42 -7.71 4.77
C GLU A 143 -13.75 -7.56 6.15
N ASP A 144 -12.65 -6.81 6.21
CA ASP A 144 -11.96 -6.51 7.48
C ASP A 144 -12.82 -5.66 8.42
N ALA A 145 -13.58 -4.70 7.89
CA ALA A 145 -14.48 -3.87 8.69
C ALA A 145 -15.66 -4.69 9.24
N THR A 146 -16.22 -5.59 8.43
CA THR A 146 -17.26 -6.54 8.87
C THR A 146 -16.72 -7.45 9.97
N ALA A 147 -15.50 -7.97 9.80
CA ALA A 147 -14.84 -8.78 10.80
C ALA A 147 -14.61 -8.01 12.11
N ARG A 148 -14.18 -6.73 12.04
CA ARG A 148 -14.03 -5.85 13.21
C ARG A 148 -15.32 -5.76 14.02
N GLN A 149 -16.46 -5.51 13.39
CA GLN A 149 -17.74 -5.38 14.10
C GLN A 149 -18.06 -6.66 14.89
N MET A 150 -17.80 -7.83 14.30
CA MET A 150 -18.02 -9.12 14.93
C MET A 150 -17.02 -9.41 16.06
N VAL A 151 -15.76 -9.00 15.89
CA VAL A 151 -14.70 -9.16 16.90
C VAL A 151 -14.96 -8.27 18.11
N GLU A 152 -15.21 -6.97 17.91
CA GLU A 152 -15.38 -6.02 19.00
C GLU A 152 -16.72 -6.19 19.74
N SER A 153 -17.74 -6.79 19.10
CA SER A 153 -19.01 -7.12 19.76
C SER A 153 -18.95 -8.37 20.64
N ARG A 154 -18.04 -9.31 20.35
CA ARG A 154 -17.94 -10.62 21.02
C ARG A 154 -16.73 -10.75 21.92
N THR A 155 -15.75 -9.87 21.79
CA THR A 155 -14.45 -9.97 22.49
C THR A 155 -13.99 -8.59 22.94
N SER A 156 -13.03 -8.55 23.88
CA SER A 156 -12.36 -7.32 24.29
C SER A 156 -11.24 -6.87 23.34
N CYS A 157 -11.02 -7.59 22.24
CA CYS A 157 -9.97 -7.31 21.27
C CYS A 157 -10.23 -5.96 20.58
N LYS A 158 -9.18 -5.15 20.43
CA LYS A 158 -9.25 -3.88 19.71
C LYS A 158 -8.72 -4.03 18.29
N CYS A 159 -9.51 -3.63 17.30
CA CYS A 159 -9.13 -3.78 15.91
C CYS A 159 -8.47 -2.49 15.39
N ILE A 160 -7.52 -2.60 14.46
CA ILE A 160 -6.91 -1.45 13.75
C ILE A 160 -7.39 -1.43 12.30
N THR A 161 -8.69 -1.26 12.11
CA THR A 161 -9.35 -1.11 10.81
C THR A 161 -10.61 -0.27 10.97
N PHE A 162 -11.06 0.38 9.91
CA PHE A 162 -12.22 1.27 9.98
C PHE A 162 -13.52 0.49 10.22
N ASP A 163 -14.52 1.20 10.74
CA ASP A 163 -15.89 0.70 10.83
C ASP A 163 -16.48 0.51 9.41
N GLU A 164 -17.51 -0.33 9.29
CA GLU A 164 -18.12 -0.71 8.00
C GLU A 164 -18.57 0.51 7.19
N ASP A 165 -19.24 1.48 7.83
CA ASP A 165 -19.72 2.70 7.18
C ASP A 165 -18.58 3.49 6.50
N LEU A 166 -17.45 3.64 7.19
CA LEU A 166 -16.28 4.33 6.66
C LEU A 166 -15.57 3.50 5.61
N ALA A 167 -15.50 2.18 5.78
CA ALA A 167 -14.88 1.29 4.80
C ALA A 167 -15.63 1.31 3.46
N VAL A 168 -16.97 1.26 3.49
CA VAL A 168 -17.83 1.39 2.30
C VAL A 168 -17.69 2.79 1.69
N CYS A 169 -17.68 3.84 2.52
CA CYS A 169 -17.46 5.21 2.05
C CYS A 169 -16.11 5.38 1.32
N PHE A 170 -15.03 4.78 1.83
CA PHE A 170 -13.69 4.87 1.25
C PHE A 170 -13.49 3.96 0.04
N ALA A 171 -14.33 2.94 -0.14
CA ALA A 171 -14.26 2.05 -1.29
C ALA A 171 -14.74 2.74 -2.59
N SER A 172 -15.66 3.70 -2.50
CA SER A 172 -16.18 4.45 -3.65
C SER A 172 -15.65 5.87 -3.70
N SER A 173 -14.99 6.25 -4.81
CA SER A 173 -14.48 7.61 -5.00
C SER A 173 -15.59 8.66 -4.92
N GLU A 174 -16.78 8.39 -5.45
CA GLU A 174 -17.90 9.34 -5.42
C GLU A 174 -18.44 9.53 -4.00
N SER A 175 -18.57 8.44 -3.24
CA SER A 175 -19.04 8.47 -1.85
C SER A 175 -18.07 9.24 -0.96
N PHE A 176 -16.77 8.98 -1.14
CA PHE A 176 -15.71 9.71 -0.44
C PHE A 176 -15.71 11.20 -0.79
N THR A 177 -15.77 11.55 -2.08
CA THR A 177 -15.85 12.96 -2.52
C THR A 177 -17.03 13.67 -1.86
N LYS A 178 -18.22 13.06 -1.89
CA LYS A 178 -19.41 13.61 -1.23
C LYS A 178 -19.20 13.80 0.28
N TYR A 179 -18.66 12.78 0.95
CA TYR A 179 -18.37 12.82 2.38
C TYR A 179 -17.44 13.97 2.80
N ILE A 180 -16.41 14.25 1.98
CA ILE A 180 -15.43 15.31 2.23
C ILE A 180 -16.03 16.70 1.94
N VAL A 181 -16.84 16.84 0.89
CA VAL A 181 -17.58 18.08 0.56
C VAL A 181 -18.56 18.46 1.68
N GLU A 182 -19.37 17.50 2.15
CA GLU A 182 -20.32 17.73 3.26
C GLU A 182 -19.63 18.19 4.54
N ARG A 183 -18.36 17.82 4.70
CA ARG A 183 -17.51 18.19 5.84
C ARG A 183 -16.73 19.49 5.63
N GLY A 184 -16.93 20.19 4.52
CA GLY A 184 -16.27 21.46 4.23
C GLY A 184 -14.75 21.33 4.17
N LEU A 185 -14.24 20.23 3.64
CA LEU A 185 -12.82 20.03 3.37
C LEU A 185 -12.53 20.32 1.89
N PRO A 186 -11.30 20.75 1.53
CA PRO A 186 -10.95 21.07 0.14
C PRO A 186 -10.91 19.79 -0.69
N VAL A 187 -11.73 19.73 -1.74
CA VAL A 187 -11.85 18.57 -2.63
C VAL A 187 -11.48 18.97 -4.05
N LEU A 188 -10.79 18.08 -4.75
CA LEU A 188 -10.49 18.25 -6.16
C LEU A 188 -11.81 18.27 -6.95
N GLU A 189 -12.02 19.30 -7.74
CA GLU A 189 -13.25 19.43 -8.52
C GLU A 189 -13.38 18.29 -9.53
N TYR A 190 -14.53 17.62 -9.48
CA TYR A 190 -14.90 16.51 -10.35
C TYR A 190 -16.34 16.70 -10.81
N HIS A 191 -16.52 16.82 -12.12
CA HIS A 191 -17.82 17.06 -12.72
C HIS A 191 -18.11 16.05 -13.83
N ARG A 192 -19.23 15.36 -13.72
CA ARG A 192 -19.81 14.59 -14.83
C ARG A 192 -20.58 15.56 -15.72
N VAL A 193 -20.14 15.70 -16.96
CA VAL A 193 -20.65 16.68 -17.90
C VAL A 193 -21.44 16.00 -19.02
N GLN A 194 -22.68 16.43 -19.20
CA GLN A 194 -23.62 15.88 -20.18
C GLN A 194 -23.92 16.85 -21.34
N SER A 195 -23.45 18.10 -21.25
CA SER A 195 -23.64 19.12 -22.28
C SER A 195 -22.41 20.01 -22.42
N ARG A 196 -22.23 20.64 -23.59
CA ARG A 196 -21.14 21.59 -23.83
C ARG A 196 -21.30 22.86 -22.98
N ASP A 197 -22.53 23.34 -22.81
CA ASP A 197 -22.84 24.50 -21.98
C ASP A 197 -22.38 24.31 -20.52
N SER A 198 -22.56 23.12 -19.96
CA SER A 198 -22.05 22.78 -18.64
C SER A 198 -20.52 22.91 -18.53
N VAL A 199 -19.76 22.55 -19.57
CA VAL A 199 -18.30 22.75 -19.60
C VAL A 199 -17.97 24.24 -19.52
N HIS A 200 -18.61 25.06 -20.35
CA HIS A 200 -18.37 26.51 -20.37
C HIS A 200 -18.74 27.17 -19.05
N LYS A 201 -19.85 26.78 -18.42
CA LYS A 201 -20.25 27.27 -17.10
C LYS A 201 -19.22 26.97 -16.03
N ILE A 202 -18.65 25.76 -16.03
CA ILE A 202 -17.60 25.38 -15.06
C ILE A 202 -16.33 26.19 -15.30
N LEU A 203 -15.87 26.28 -16.55
CA LEU A 203 -14.68 27.07 -16.90
C LEU A 203 -14.83 28.56 -16.57
N HIS A 204 -16.04 29.12 -16.76
CA HIS A 204 -16.32 30.51 -16.43
C HIS A 204 -16.37 30.75 -14.92
N ARG A 205 -16.84 29.78 -14.14
CA ARG A 205 -16.91 29.88 -12.67
C ARG A 205 -15.51 29.89 -12.03
N SER A 206 -14.55 29.21 -12.65
CA SER A 206 -13.20 29.01 -12.12
C SER A 206 -12.13 29.33 -13.18
N PRO A 207 -11.95 30.62 -13.55
CA PRO A 207 -11.09 31.00 -14.68
C PRO A 207 -9.59 30.76 -14.45
N SER A 208 -9.16 30.67 -13.18
CA SER A 208 -7.77 30.39 -12.80
C SER A 208 -7.42 28.90 -12.84
N LYS A 209 -8.41 28.02 -12.89
CA LYS A 209 -8.23 26.57 -12.78
C LYS A 209 -8.08 25.92 -14.14
N SER A 210 -7.21 24.91 -14.18
CA SER A 210 -7.05 24.03 -15.33
C SER A 210 -7.82 22.74 -15.08
N TYR A 211 -8.41 22.20 -16.13
CA TYR A 211 -9.19 20.97 -16.11
C TYR A 211 -8.73 20.02 -17.20
N ARG A 212 -8.75 18.74 -16.88
CA ARG A 212 -8.61 17.63 -17.80
C ARG A 212 -10.00 17.10 -18.11
N ILE A 213 -10.38 17.11 -19.39
CA ILE A 213 -11.62 16.53 -19.89
C ILE A 213 -11.34 15.18 -20.56
N SER A 214 -12.07 14.14 -20.16
CA SER A 214 -11.97 12.78 -20.68
C SER A 214 -13.34 12.10 -20.77
N ARG A 215 -13.48 11.04 -21.56
CA ARG A 215 -14.74 10.26 -21.58
C ARG A 215 -14.93 9.52 -20.27
N ALA A 216 -16.18 9.42 -19.81
CA ALA A 216 -16.51 8.64 -18.61
C ALA A 216 -16.17 7.14 -18.78
N THR A 217 -16.36 6.62 -20.00
CA THR A 217 -15.95 5.27 -20.41
C THR A 217 -14.91 5.40 -21.53
N PRO A 218 -13.61 5.44 -21.19
CA PRO A 218 -12.55 5.62 -22.19
C PRO A 218 -12.39 4.39 -23.07
N THR A 219 -12.23 4.60 -24.39
CA THR A 219 -11.72 3.58 -25.32
C THR A 219 -10.20 3.71 -25.46
N ALA A 220 -9.52 2.68 -25.96
CA ALA A 220 -8.05 2.61 -26.02
C ALA A 220 -7.38 3.80 -26.75
N ASN A 221 -8.10 4.49 -27.63
CA ASN A 221 -7.60 5.64 -28.40
C ASN A 221 -8.01 7.00 -27.84
N ASP A 222 -8.77 7.06 -26.75
CA ASP A 222 -9.27 8.32 -26.21
C ASP A 222 -8.19 9.07 -25.43
N ARG A 223 -7.80 10.23 -25.95
CA ARG A 223 -6.88 11.15 -25.28
C ARG A 223 -7.64 12.15 -24.43
N ALA A 224 -7.19 12.35 -23.21
CA ALA A 224 -7.69 13.43 -22.37
C ALA A 224 -7.20 14.79 -22.92
N LEU A 225 -8.07 15.80 -22.89
CA LEU A 225 -7.78 17.15 -23.36
C LEU A 225 -7.65 18.09 -22.16
N LEU A 226 -6.79 19.11 -22.28
CA LEU A 226 -6.60 20.11 -21.23
C LEU A 226 -7.32 21.41 -21.61
N LEU A 227 -8.09 21.93 -20.67
CA LEU A 227 -8.87 23.17 -20.77
C LEU A 227 -8.56 24.06 -19.55
N PRO A 228 -8.65 25.40 -19.66
CA PRO A 228 -8.80 26.14 -20.90
C PRO A 228 -7.54 26.03 -21.78
N ARG A 229 -7.71 26.27 -23.09
CA ARG A 229 -6.60 26.45 -24.02
C ARG A 229 -6.04 27.87 -23.89
N ARG A 230 -4.90 28.14 -24.55
CA ARG A 230 -4.22 29.47 -24.52
C ARG A 230 -5.15 30.65 -24.81
N THR A 231 -6.17 30.45 -25.65
CA THR A 231 -7.18 31.46 -25.96
C THR A 231 -8.58 30.90 -25.72
N LEU A 232 -9.53 31.79 -25.43
CA LEU A 232 -10.95 31.42 -25.34
C LEU A 232 -11.44 30.80 -26.64
N SER A 233 -11.11 31.38 -27.80
CA SER A 233 -11.48 30.86 -29.13
C SER A 233 -11.02 29.41 -29.34
N ASN A 234 -9.76 29.09 -28.99
CA ASN A 234 -9.25 27.72 -29.08
C ASN A 234 -9.94 26.78 -28.08
N THR A 235 -10.36 27.28 -26.92
CA THR A 235 -11.14 26.51 -25.95
C THR A 235 -12.51 26.17 -26.51
N TYR A 236 -13.22 27.14 -27.10
CA TYR A 236 -14.51 26.91 -27.77
C TYR A 236 -14.40 25.95 -28.94
N ALA A 237 -13.40 26.13 -29.82
CA ALA A 237 -13.14 25.22 -30.93
C ALA A 237 -12.90 23.79 -30.43
N CYS A 238 -12.01 23.63 -29.44
CA CYS A 238 -11.71 22.33 -28.85
C CYS A 238 -12.95 21.68 -28.22
N VAL A 239 -13.77 22.41 -27.47
CA VAL A 239 -15.01 21.88 -26.87
C VAL A 239 -16.07 21.55 -27.93
N SER A 240 -16.10 22.28 -29.06
CA SER A 240 -17.04 22.02 -30.16
C SER A 240 -16.79 20.67 -30.85
N GLU A 241 -15.54 20.26 -30.98
CA GLU A 241 -15.13 18.96 -31.54
C GLU A 241 -15.55 17.79 -30.64
N ILE A 242 -15.73 18.04 -29.34
CA ILE A 242 -16.14 17.03 -28.38
C ILE A 242 -17.65 16.75 -28.56
N GLN A 243 -17.99 15.50 -28.86
CA GLN A 243 -19.38 15.01 -28.88
C GLN A 243 -19.83 14.66 -27.44
N ILE A 244 -20.35 15.65 -26.73
CA ILE A 244 -20.92 15.47 -25.39
C ILE A 244 -22.43 15.28 -25.52
N THR A 245 -22.93 14.14 -25.04
CA THR A 245 -24.37 13.82 -25.02
C THR A 245 -24.74 13.17 -23.68
N GLN A 246 -26.03 13.05 -23.38
CA GLN A 246 -26.49 12.33 -22.18
C GLN A 246 -26.08 10.84 -22.20
N GLU A 247 -26.14 10.22 -23.38
CA GLU A 247 -25.74 8.81 -23.59
C GLU A 247 -24.22 8.61 -23.52
N ARG A 248 -23.43 9.65 -23.88
CA ARG A 248 -21.97 9.62 -23.84
C ARG A 248 -21.43 10.76 -22.97
N PRO A 249 -21.50 10.62 -21.63
CA PRO A 249 -21.05 11.64 -20.71
C PRO A 249 -19.53 11.74 -20.68
N TRP A 250 -19.05 12.95 -20.44
CA TRP A 250 -17.64 13.25 -20.24
C TRP A 250 -17.39 13.60 -18.77
N ILE A 251 -16.14 13.47 -18.33
CA ILE A 251 -15.66 13.86 -17.02
C ILE A 251 -14.77 15.07 -17.20
N LEU A 252 -15.03 16.12 -16.43
CA LEU A 252 -14.18 17.29 -16.30
C LEU A 252 -13.60 17.27 -14.88
N GLN A 253 -12.29 17.03 -14.78
CA GLN A 253 -11.58 16.93 -13.51
C GLN A 253 -10.52 18.03 -13.42
N GLN A 254 -10.39 18.69 -12.28
CA GLN A 254 -9.34 19.69 -12.08
C GLN A 254 -7.95 19.05 -12.23
N GLN A 255 -7.08 19.74 -12.94
CA GLN A 255 -5.69 19.37 -13.19
C GLN A 255 -4.77 20.17 -12.29
N SER A 256 -3.94 19.50 -11.49
CA SER A 256 -2.89 20.14 -10.71
C SER A 256 -1.72 20.62 -11.57
N ARG A 257 -1.10 21.73 -11.15
CA ARG A 257 0.15 22.25 -11.74
C ARG A 257 1.41 21.69 -11.09
N LEU A 258 1.40 21.44 -9.77
CA LEU A 258 2.60 21.06 -9.02
C LEU A 258 2.75 19.58 -8.74
N GLY A 259 1.68 18.80 -8.93
CA GLY A 259 1.73 17.34 -8.89
C GLY A 259 0.87 16.71 -7.80
N GLU A 260 1.04 15.40 -7.67
CA GLU A 260 0.29 14.56 -6.73
C GLU A 260 1.17 14.13 -5.54
N VAL A 261 0.58 14.19 -4.36
CA VAL A 261 1.19 13.80 -3.09
C VAL A 261 0.30 12.78 -2.39
N PHE A 262 0.90 11.81 -1.73
CA PHE A 262 0.22 10.81 -0.92
C PHE A 262 0.57 11.04 0.55
N ALA A 263 -0.44 11.10 1.40
CA ALA A 263 -0.30 11.10 2.84
C ALA A 263 -0.77 9.75 3.38
N ASP A 264 0.15 8.90 3.86
CA ASP A 264 -0.18 7.66 4.55
C ASP A 264 -0.32 7.94 6.05
N LEU A 265 -1.44 7.52 6.63
CA LEU A 265 -1.86 7.87 7.97
C LEU A 265 -2.14 6.61 8.79
N LEU A 266 -1.70 6.62 10.05
CA LEU A 266 -2.26 5.80 11.12
C LEU A 266 -3.18 6.68 11.95
N ILE A 267 -4.49 6.43 11.86
CA ILE A 267 -5.50 7.14 12.64
C ILE A 267 -5.92 6.22 13.78
N VAL A 268 -5.90 6.73 15.00
CA VAL A 268 -6.43 6.05 16.18
C VAL A 268 -7.36 6.99 16.91
N ARG A 269 -8.61 6.56 17.07
CA ARG A 269 -9.66 7.33 17.76
C ARG A 269 -9.83 8.77 17.26
N GLY A 270 -9.73 8.96 15.94
CA GLY A 270 -9.84 10.27 15.29
C GLY A 270 -8.59 11.16 15.44
N GLN A 271 -7.49 10.62 15.94
CA GLN A 271 -6.22 11.32 16.07
C GLN A 271 -5.15 10.68 15.19
N ILE A 272 -4.28 11.49 14.60
CA ILE A 272 -3.16 11.00 13.80
C ILE A 272 -2.03 10.59 14.73
N GLN A 273 -1.63 9.32 14.66
CA GLN A 273 -0.53 8.77 15.45
C GLN A 273 0.76 8.61 14.66
N ALA A 274 0.65 8.48 13.33
CA ALA A 274 1.78 8.49 12.43
C ALA A 274 1.34 9.00 11.07
N ILE A 275 2.23 9.71 10.40
CA ILE A 275 1.99 10.27 9.07
C ILE A 275 3.29 10.27 8.27
N LYS A 276 3.18 9.78 7.04
CA LYS A 276 4.25 9.77 6.06
C LYS A 276 3.74 10.42 4.78
N VAL A 277 4.48 11.40 4.29
CA VAL A 277 4.16 12.14 3.06
C VAL A 277 5.11 11.70 1.96
N ARG A 278 4.58 11.34 0.79
CA ARG A 278 5.33 10.86 -0.38
C ARG A 278 4.84 11.56 -1.64
N LEU A 279 5.74 11.85 -2.58
CA LEU A 279 5.35 12.33 -3.91
C LEU A 279 5.04 11.16 -4.84
N SER A 280 4.18 11.43 -5.83
CA SER A 280 3.93 10.47 -6.91
C SER A 280 5.12 10.36 -7.87
N ASP A 281 5.83 11.46 -8.13
CA ASP A 281 7.04 11.46 -8.95
C ASP A 281 8.25 11.24 -8.05
N ALA A 282 9.16 10.36 -8.48
CA ALA A 282 10.30 9.89 -7.70
C ALA A 282 11.43 10.94 -7.57
N ASP A 283 11.07 12.22 -7.48
CA ASP A 283 12.04 13.30 -7.30
C ASP A 283 12.59 13.26 -5.88
N ALA A 284 13.87 12.92 -5.79
CA ALA A 284 14.61 12.70 -4.55
C ALA A 284 14.83 13.98 -3.70
N SER A 285 14.25 15.11 -4.11
CA SER A 285 14.44 16.43 -3.49
C SER A 285 13.40 16.79 -2.42
N TRP A 286 12.32 16.02 -2.27
CA TRP A 286 11.26 16.32 -1.30
C TRP A 286 11.77 16.38 0.15
N GLY A 287 11.41 17.44 0.86
CA GLY A 287 11.72 17.65 2.27
C GLY A 287 13.04 18.38 2.50
N THR A 288 13.74 18.79 1.43
CA THR A 288 14.98 19.58 1.53
C THR A 288 14.73 21.07 1.43
N SER A 289 13.66 21.50 0.75
CA SER A 289 13.35 22.92 0.56
C SER A 289 12.49 23.48 1.71
N ARG A 290 12.59 24.79 1.97
CA ARG A 290 11.69 25.49 2.93
C ARG A 290 10.22 25.42 2.49
N LEU A 291 9.97 25.37 1.18
CA LEU A 291 8.64 25.21 0.63
C LEU A 291 8.07 23.83 0.97
N ASP A 292 8.87 22.77 0.87
CA ASP A 292 8.45 21.40 1.19
C ASP A 292 8.12 21.27 2.69
N GLN A 293 8.89 21.92 3.55
CA GLN A 293 8.61 21.96 4.99
C GLN A 293 7.27 22.67 5.28
N ALA A 294 7.03 23.82 4.65
CA ALA A 294 5.77 24.55 4.78
C ALA A 294 4.58 23.73 4.23
N LEU A 295 4.77 23.07 3.09
CA LEU A 295 3.74 22.25 2.47
C LEU A 295 3.45 20.99 3.28
N SER A 296 4.48 20.36 3.85
CA SER A 296 4.33 19.26 4.80
C SER A 296 3.52 19.71 6.03
N ALA A 297 3.86 20.85 6.65
CA ALA A 297 3.09 21.39 7.77
C ALA A 297 1.61 21.68 7.40
N ALA A 298 1.37 22.19 6.20
CA ALA A 298 0.02 22.42 5.68
C ALA A 298 -0.75 21.10 5.45
N ILE A 299 -0.10 20.08 4.88
CA ILE A 299 -0.66 18.73 4.73
C ILE A 299 -1.01 18.16 6.11
N HIS A 300 -0.11 18.26 7.08
CA HIS A 300 -0.34 17.79 8.44
C HIS A 300 -1.58 18.44 9.05
N THR A 301 -1.70 19.76 8.96
CA THR A 301 -2.87 20.51 9.46
C THR A 301 -4.16 20.06 8.78
N LEU A 302 -4.12 19.88 7.46
CA LEU A 302 -5.27 19.39 6.68
C LEU A 302 -5.66 17.97 7.09
N MET A 303 -4.69 17.07 7.27
CA MET A 303 -4.92 15.69 7.67
C MET A 303 -5.43 15.61 9.12
N GLN A 304 -4.95 16.46 10.03
CA GLN A 304 -5.49 16.57 11.39
C GLN A 304 -6.95 17.01 11.37
N SER A 305 -7.30 18.00 10.54
CA SER A 305 -8.69 18.42 10.34
C SER A 305 -9.55 17.27 9.78
N LEU A 306 -9.02 16.53 8.81
CA LEU A 306 -9.67 15.33 8.27
C LEU A 306 -9.93 14.29 9.37
N ALA A 307 -8.90 13.89 10.12
CA ALA A 307 -9.02 12.91 11.20
C ALA A 307 -10.02 13.33 12.28
N GLY A 308 -10.03 14.61 12.67
CA GLY A 308 -11.02 15.15 13.60
C GLY A 308 -12.46 15.06 13.06
N LYS A 309 -12.66 15.30 11.75
CA LYS A 309 -13.96 15.20 11.08
C LYS A 309 -14.42 13.77 10.76
N LEU A 310 -13.51 12.78 10.77
CA LEU A 310 -13.87 11.36 10.76
C LEU A 310 -14.47 10.91 12.10
N GLY A 311 -14.09 11.56 13.19
CA GLY A 311 -14.65 11.35 14.52
C GLY A 311 -13.91 10.29 15.36
N VAL A 312 -14.29 10.18 16.62
CA VAL A 312 -13.57 9.39 17.65
C VAL A 312 -13.62 7.88 17.40
N ARG A 313 -14.56 7.41 16.58
CA ARG A 313 -14.67 6.00 16.21
C ARG A 313 -13.69 5.58 15.11
N SER A 314 -13.08 6.52 14.39
CA SER A 314 -12.20 6.18 13.29
C SER A 314 -10.84 5.69 13.81
N THR A 315 -10.54 4.42 13.56
CA THR A 315 -9.26 3.80 13.84
C THR A 315 -8.87 2.95 12.64
N GLY A 316 -7.66 3.09 12.12
CA GLY A 316 -7.20 2.33 10.95
C GLY A 316 -6.16 3.07 10.13
N HIS A 317 -5.78 2.46 9.02
CA HIS A 317 -4.79 2.99 8.09
C HIS A 317 -5.46 3.58 6.86
N LEU A 318 -5.11 4.82 6.53
CA LEU A 318 -5.64 5.54 5.38
C LEU A 318 -4.51 6.19 4.58
N THR A 319 -4.44 5.93 3.28
CA THR A 319 -3.68 6.77 2.36
C THR A 319 -4.62 7.76 1.72
N VAL A 320 -4.31 9.05 1.83
CA VAL A 320 -5.05 10.14 1.17
C VAL A 320 -4.24 10.63 -0.01
N ARG A 321 -4.86 10.67 -1.19
CA ARG A 321 -4.28 11.29 -2.38
C ARG A 321 -4.61 12.78 -2.38
N LEU A 322 -3.57 13.59 -2.43
CA LEU A 322 -3.61 15.04 -2.40
C LEU A 322 -3.05 15.60 -3.71
N MET A 323 -3.63 16.71 -4.16
CA MET A 323 -3.20 17.42 -5.35
C MET A 323 -2.82 18.84 -4.95
N ILE A 324 -1.67 19.30 -5.42
CA ILE A 324 -1.20 20.65 -5.13
C ILE A 324 -1.41 21.52 -6.37
N ASP A 325 -2.16 22.59 -6.21
CA ASP A 325 -2.39 23.57 -7.26
C ASP A 325 -1.85 24.95 -6.85
N GLU A 326 -1.60 25.78 -7.86
CA GLU A 326 -1.19 27.18 -7.67
C GLU A 326 -2.35 28.09 -8.00
N GLU A 327 -2.80 28.83 -7.01
CA GLU A 327 -3.80 29.87 -7.14
C GLU A 327 -3.10 31.22 -7.20
N PHE A 328 -3.38 31.96 -8.27
CA PHE A 328 -2.82 33.27 -8.52
C PHE A 328 -3.83 34.29 -8.03
N ASP A 329 -3.46 34.98 -6.96
CA ASP A 329 -4.16 36.18 -6.50
C ASP A 329 -3.46 37.42 -7.09
N ALA A 330 -4.12 38.58 -7.06
CA ALA A 330 -3.64 39.81 -7.71
C ALA A 330 -2.21 40.22 -7.31
N HIS A 331 -1.75 39.83 -6.12
CA HIS A 331 -0.44 40.18 -5.58
C HIS A 331 0.35 39.00 -5.01
N SER A 332 -0.16 37.76 -5.09
CA SER A 332 0.53 36.59 -4.52
C SER A 332 0.17 35.29 -5.21
N VAL A 333 1.10 34.32 -5.16
CA VAL A 333 0.84 32.94 -5.57
C VAL A 333 0.68 32.11 -4.32
N ARG A 334 -0.45 31.40 -4.19
CA ARG A 334 -0.75 30.53 -3.06
C ARG A 334 -0.80 29.08 -3.52
N HIS A 335 -0.13 28.21 -2.78
CA HIS A 335 -0.25 26.77 -2.92
C HIS A 335 -1.48 26.28 -2.17
N THR A 336 -2.44 25.71 -2.91
CA THR A 336 -3.69 25.16 -2.36
C THR A 336 -3.68 23.64 -2.51
N ILE A 337 -4.02 22.94 -1.42
CA ILE A 337 -4.01 21.47 -1.35
C ILE A 337 -5.45 20.96 -1.43
N TYR A 338 -5.70 20.08 -2.39
CA TYR A 338 -6.99 19.47 -2.64
C TYR A 338 -6.97 17.97 -2.38
N ILE A 339 -8.00 17.44 -1.71
CA ILE A 339 -8.17 15.99 -1.53
C ILE A 339 -8.78 15.41 -2.80
N ALA A 340 -8.09 14.45 -3.42
CA ALA A 340 -8.49 13.84 -4.69
C ALA A 340 -8.93 12.38 -4.58
N GLY A 341 -8.78 11.75 -3.42
CA GLY A 341 -9.21 10.37 -3.19
C GLY A 341 -8.53 9.76 -1.97
N CYS A 342 -8.92 8.53 -1.64
CA CYS A 342 -8.29 7.77 -0.58
C CYS A 342 -8.22 6.28 -0.91
N THR A 343 -7.35 5.56 -0.21
CA THR A 343 -7.33 4.09 -0.18
C THR A 343 -7.15 3.63 1.26
N SER A 344 -7.89 2.60 1.67
CA SER A 344 -7.81 1.99 3.00
C SER A 344 -7.36 0.52 2.91
N GLY A 345 -6.93 -0.04 4.04
CA GLY A 345 -6.56 -1.45 4.18
C GLY A 345 -5.06 -1.73 4.10
N ALA A 346 -4.71 -3.00 3.90
CA ALA A 346 -3.34 -3.51 4.04
C ALA A 346 -2.27 -2.80 3.20
N ARG A 347 -2.62 -2.31 2.00
CA ARG A 347 -1.69 -1.60 1.11
C ARG A 347 -1.22 -0.25 1.66
N VAL A 348 -1.96 0.35 2.60
CA VAL A 348 -1.54 1.59 3.27
C VAL A 348 -0.36 1.33 4.20
N ILE A 349 -0.40 0.19 4.91
CA ILE A 349 0.63 -0.21 5.88
C ILE A 349 1.97 -0.37 5.17
N GLU A 350 1.95 -0.92 3.97
CA GLU A 350 3.11 -1.02 3.08
C GLU A 350 3.82 0.32 2.89
N ASN A 351 3.05 1.33 2.47
CA ASN A 351 3.63 2.63 2.17
C ASN A 351 4.09 3.35 3.44
N LEU A 352 3.31 3.24 4.52
CA LEU A 352 3.58 3.87 5.81
C LEU A 352 4.86 3.33 6.47
N LEU A 353 5.05 2.00 6.47
CA LEU A 353 6.16 1.34 7.16
C LEU A 353 7.44 1.21 6.32
N HIS A 354 7.38 1.55 5.03
CA HIS A 354 8.56 1.48 4.16
C HIS A 354 9.69 2.40 4.64
N ASP A 355 10.87 1.84 4.94
CA ASP A 355 12.09 2.54 5.42
C ASP A 355 11.93 3.39 6.70
N VAL A 356 10.89 3.14 7.49
CA VAL A 356 10.54 3.97 8.64
C VAL A 356 10.30 3.07 9.86
N PRO A 357 10.78 3.44 11.08
CA PRO A 357 10.53 2.64 12.26
C PRO A 357 9.02 2.59 12.58
N CYS A 358 8.54 1.42 13.00
CA CYS A 358 7.13 1.21 13.24
C CYS A 358 6.62 2.04 14.44
N PRO A 359 5.50 2.78 14.29
CA PRO A 359 4.96 3.64 15.36
C PRO A 359 4.15 2.84 16.40
N ILE A 360 4.83 1.97 17.17
CA ILE A 360 4.20 1.06 18.15
C ILE A 360 3.43 1.83 19.23
N ALA A 361 3.99 2.94 19.73
CA ALA A 361 3.34 3.83 20.68
C ALA A 361 1.98 4.34 20.14
N GLY A 362 1.93 4.64 18.83
CA GLY A 362 0.72 5.05 18.14
C GLY A 362 -0.38 3.98 18.18
N TYR A 363 -0.03 2.72 17.91
CA TYR A 363 -1.00 1.62 18.03
C TYR A 363 -1.46 1.41 19.49
N LEU A 364 -0.55 1.53 20.46
CA LEU A 364 -0.87 1.36 21.88
C LEU A 364 -1.83 2.43 22.42
N SER A 365 -1.94 3.59 21.77
CA SER A 365 -2.89 4.65 22.14
C SER A 365 -4.37 4.26 22.03
N VAL A 366 -4.66 3.12 21.38
CA VAL A 366 -6.00 2.53 21.36
C VAL A 366 -6.47 2.12 22.76
N PHE A 367 -5.53 1.75 23.64
CA PHE A 367 -5.85 1.35 25.01
C PHE A 367 -5.88 2.58 25.95
N PRO A 368 -6.94 2.77 26.74
CA PRO A 368 -7.12 3.95 27.59
C PRO A 368 -6.14 4.06 28.77
N SER A 369 -5.38 3.00 29.08
CA SER A 369 -4.59 2.89 30.32
C SER A 369 -3.12 3.29 30.19
N ASN A 370 -2.64 3.62 28.99
CA ASN A 370 -1.28 4.12 28.81
C ASN A 370 -1.34 5.65 28.76
N PRO A 371 -0.94 6.37 29.82
CA PRO A 371 -0.70 7.80 29.71
C PRO A 371 0.49 7.96 28.77
N VAL A 372 0.20 8.19 27.51
CA VAL A 372 1.20 8.68 26.58
C VAL A 372 1.39 10.14 26.99
N GLU A 373 2.54 10.42 27.61
CA GLU A 373 3.07 11.78 27.64
C GLU A 373 2.92 12.32 26.21
N THR A 374 2.13 13.38 26.05
CA THR A 374 1.94 14.13 24.82
C THR A 374 3.27 14.80 24.43
N ALA A 375 4.27 14.01 24.12
CA ALA A 375 5.53 14.41 23.54
C ALA A 375 5.41 14.19 22.03
N ASP A 376 5.08 15.26 21.28
CA ASP A 376 5.34 15.43 19.86
C ASP A 376 5.19 14.19 18.94
N ILE A 377 4.11 13.40 19.10
CA ILE A 377 3.91 12.16 18.31
C ILE A 377 3.56 12.44 16.84
N THR A 378 3.38 13.69 16.43
CA THR A 378 3.36 14.08 15.02
C THR A 378 4.78 14.15 14.44
N ALA A 379 5.55 13.08 14.55
CA ALA A 379 6.78 12.96 13.77
C ALA A 379 6.37 12.83 12.30
N THR A 380 6.51 13.91 11.54
CA THR A 380 6.55 13.83 10.07
C THR A 380 7.69 12.89 9.72
N MET A 381 7.37 11.68 9.30
CA MET A 381 8.41 10.74 8.88
C MET A 381 8.75 11.06 7.43
N CYS A 382 9.51 12.15 7.23
CA CYS A 382 10.12 12.45 5.93
C CYS A 382 11.19 11.38 5.69
N SER A 383 10.90 10.40 4.83
CA SER A 383 11.94 9.51 4.36
C SER A 383 12.84 10.30 3.41
N ALA A 384 14.08 10.57 3.79
CA ALA A 384 15.11 10.73 2.79
C ALA A 384 15.15 9.40 2.01
N PRO A 385 14.96 9.40 0.68
CA PRO A 385 15.02 8.16 -0.07
C PRO A 385 16.39 7.55 0.14
N ARG A 386 16.45 6.28 0.57
CA ARG A 386 17.63 5.47 0.26
C ARG A 386 17.76 5.54 -1.25
N LYS A 387 18.91 6.03 -1.73
CA LYS A 387 19.23 6.10 -3.16
C LYS A 387 19.04 4.71 -3.76
N SER A 388 17.85 4.42 -4.26
CA SER A 388 17.68 3.47 -5.33
C SER A 388 18.44 4.11 -6.47
N PHE A 389 19.57 3.50 -6.85
CA PHE A 389 20.21 3.84 -8.11
C PHE A 389 19.19 3.52 -9.21
N ALA A 390 18.32 4.48 -9.53
CA ALA A 390 17.59 4.48 -10.77
C ALA A 390 18.66 4.52 -11.87
N ARG A 391 18.90 3.36 -12.50
CA ARG A 391 19.74 3.35 -13.70
C ARG A 391 19.05 4.24 -14.72
N PRO A 392 19.76 5.18 -15.37
CA PRO A 392 19.22 5.82 -16.55
C PRO A 392 19.16 4.73 -17.62
N ALA A 393 17.97 4.22 -17.91
CA ALA A 393 17.74 3.38 -19.08
C ALA A 393 17.82 4.27 -20.33
N ILE A 394 19.02 4.75 -20.66
CA ILE A 394 19.30 5.36 -21.96
C ILE A 394 19.62 4.20 -22.89
N LEU A 395 18.58 3.57 -23.44
CA LEU A 395 18.73 2.68 -24.59
C LEU A 395 18.24 3.44 -25.83
N PRO A 396 19.11 3.70 -26.82
CA PRO A 396 18.69 4.33 -28.06
C PRO A 396 17.66 3.45 -28.76
N ALA A 397 16.56 4.07 -29.20
CA ALA A 397 15.41 3.42 -29.86
C ALA A 397 15.78 2.52 -31.06
N ALA A 398 17.01 2.62 -31.58
CA ALA A 398 17.56 1.74 -32.61
C ALA A 398 17.69 0.26 -32.17
N PHE A 399 17.87 -0.04 -30.87
CA PHE A 399 18.03 -1.42 -30.38
C PHE A 399 16.71 -2.20 -30.23
N LEU A 400 15.56 -1.52 -30.31
CA LEU A 400 14.22 -2.13 -30.19
C LEU A 400 13.73 -2.80 -31.48
N GLN A 401 14.49 -2.72 -32.58
CA GLN A 401 14.10 -3.31 -33.87
C GLN A 401 14.33 -4.83 -33.95
N PHE A 402 15.12 -5.42 -33.05
CA PHE A 402 15.42 -6.85 -33.05
C PHE A 402 14.72 -7.59 -31.92
N SER A 403 13.72 -8.41 -32.25
CA SER A 403 12.91 -9.19 -31.30
C SER A 403 13.74 -10.08 -30.36
N PHE A 404 14.90 -10.56 -30.80
CA PHE A 404 15.79 -11.41 -30.00
C PHE A 404 16.58 -10.60 -28.96
N LEU A 405 17.05 -9.39 -29.31
CA LEU A 405 17.77 -8.51 -28.37
C LEU A 405 16.83 -7.94 -27.31
N HIS A 406 15.61 -7.55 -27.68
CA HIS A 406 14.57 -7.19 -26.71
C HIS A 406 14.31 -8.35 -25.74
N PHE A 407 14.21 -9.58 -26.26
CA PHE A 407 14.03 -10.77 -25.43
C PHE A 407 15.21 -11.03 -24.48
N VAL A 408 16.45 -10.96 -24.96
CA VAL A 408 17.65 -11.14 -24.12
C VAL A 408 17.76 -10.04 -23.07
N LEU A 409 17.45 -8.78 -23.41
CA LEU A 409 17.46 -7.67 -22.45
C LEU A 409 16.35 -7.81 -21.40
N THR A 410 15.14 -8.21 -21.81
CA THR A 410 14.05 -8.52 -20.86
C THR A 410 14.45 -9.69 -19.96
N LEU A 411 15.10 -10.72 -20.51
CA LEU A 411 15.62 -11.84 -19.74
C LEU A 411 16.70 -11.38 -18.74
N LEU A 412 17.60 -10.49 -19.15
CA LEU A 412 18.67 -9.94 -18.30
C LEU A 412 18.12 -9.06 -17.19
N GLU A 413 17.17 -8.17 -17.48
CA GLU A 413 16.52 -7.32 -16.48
C GLU A 413 15.72 -8.15 -15.47
N VAL A 414 15.03 -9.20 -15.92
CA VAL A 414 14.26 -10.06 -15.02
C VAL A 414 15.20 -10.96 -14.22
N VAL A 415 16.24 -11.54 -14.83
CA VAL A 415 17.29 -12.30 -14.12
C VAL A 415 17.97 -11.40 -13.10
N GLU A 416 18.27 -10.14 -13.43
CA GLU A 416 18.80 -9.17 -12.47
C GLU A 416 17.78 -8.87 -11.35
N SER A 417 16.49 -8.72 -11.66
CA SER A 417 15.45 -8.48 -10.65
C SER A 417 15.25 -9.68 -9.70
N GLU A 418 15.44 -10.90 -10.19
CA GLU A 418 15.36 -12.13 -9.41
C GLU A 418 16.67 -12.35 -8.64
N LEU A 419 17.83 -12.09 -9.24
CA LEU A 419 19.14 -12.08 -8.57
C LEU A 419 19.21 -11.03 -7.45
N VAL A 420 18.61 -9.86 -7.63
CA VAL A 420 18.47 -8.81 -6.60
C VAL A 420 17.62 -9.29 -5.43
N ARG A 421 16.61 -10.14 -5.66
CA ARG A 421 15.79 -10.77 -4.61
C ARG A 421 16.45 -11.98 -3.97
N LEU A 422 17.39 -12.62 -4.67
CA LEU A 422 18.22 -13.71 -4.15
C LEU A 422 19.45 -13.20 -3.38
N LEU A 423 19.89 -11.97 -3.67
CA LEU A 423 20.87 -11.25 -2.87
C LEU A 423 20.24 -10.86 -1.53
N PHE A 424 20.44 -11.72 -0.53
CA PHE A 424 19.90 -11.64 0.84
C PHE A 424 19.91 -10.24 1.47
N TRP A 425 20.91 -9.39 1.19
CA TRP A 425 21.00 -8.05 1.78
C TRP A 425 20.00 -7.02 1.21
N LYS A 426 19.31 -7.33 0.09
CA LYS A 426 18.25 -6.47 -0.49
C LYS A 426 16.84 -7.03 -0.28
N ASP A 427 16.70 -8.28 0.17
CA ASP A 427 15.37 -8.86 0.35
C ASP A 427 14.72 -8.33 1.64
N PRO A 428 13.51 -7.75 1.58
CA PRO A 428 12.81 -7.20 2.74
C PRO A 428 12.41 -8.25 3.81
N LEU A 429 12.35 -9.54 3.46
CA LEU A 429 12.09 -10.62 4.41
C LEU A 429 13.36 -10.98 5.20
N PHE A 430 14.56 -10.68 4.69
CA PHE A 430 15.80 -11.00 5.37
C PHE A 430 16.05 -10.05 6.55
N SER A 431 16.39 -10.64 7.69
CA SER A 431 16.92 -9.91 8.83
C SER A 431 18.07 -10.72 9.43
N LEU A 432 19.18 -10.07 9.77
CA LEU A 432 20.30 -10.77 10.42
C LEU A 432 19.89 -11.45 11.72
N LEU A 433 18.95 -10.85 12.45
CA LEU A 433 18.44 -11.47 13.65
C LEU A 433 17.50 -12.62 13.29
N ASP A 434 16.67 -12.50 12.25
CA ASP A 434 15.64 -13.48 11.90
C ASP A 434 15.71 -13.84 10.40
N PRO A 435 16.69 -14.66 9.99
CA PRO A 435 16.95 -14.94 8.56
C PRO A 435 16.05 -16.04 7.96
N LEU A 436 15.43 -16.87 8.81
CA LEU A 436 14.66 -18.05 8.40
C LEU A 436 13.47 -17.74 7.47
N PRO A 437 12.70 -16.64 7.65
CA PRO A 437 11.61 -16.30 6.75
C PRO A 437 12.01 -16.13 5.30
N TRP A 438 13.14 -15.47 5.06
CA TRP A 438 13.68 -15.28 3.71
C TRP A 438 14.08 -16.62 3.08
N TRP A 439 14.86 -17.42 3.81
CA TRP A 439 15.34 -18.72 3.33
C TRP A 439 14.16 -19.66 3.00
N TRP A 440 13.15 -19.71 3.87
CA TRP A 440 11.95 -20.52 3.63
C TRP A 440 11.14 -20.03 2.43
N GLU A 441 11.01 -18.71 2.27
CA GLU A 441 10.32 -18.12 1.13
C GLU A 441 10.99 -18.52 -0.19
N VAL A 442 12.31 -18.39 -0.26
CA VAL A 442 13.12 -18.62 -1.47
C VAL A 442 13.24 -20.10 -1.83
N HIS A 443 13.48 -20.98 -0.85
CA HIS A 443 13.82 -22.38 -1.12
C HIS A 443 12.67 -23.36 -0.96
N ILE A 444 11.62 -23.01 -0.23
CA ILE A 444 10.53 -23.94 0.06
C ILE A 444 9.22 -23.41 -0.50
N TYR A 445 8.77 -22.25 -0.03
CA TYR A 445 7.45 -21.74 -0.38
C TYR A 445 7.33 -21.41 -1.87
N ARG A 446 8.25 -20.64 -2.45
CA ARG A 446 8.21 -20.28 -3.87
C ARG A 446 8.31 -21.51 -4.79
N PRO A 447 9.33 -22.39 -4.69
CA PRO A 447 9.44 -23.54 -5.59
C PRO A 447 8.21 -24.44 -5.51
N LEU A 448 7.70 -24.74 -4.31
CA LEU A 448 6.52 -25.58 -4.16
C LEU A 448 5.24 -24.90 -4.68
N ARG A 449 5.12 -23.58 -4.53
CA ARG A 449 4.02 -22.82 -5.14
C ARG A 449 4.07 -22.90 -6.66
N GLU A 450 5.25 -22.80 -7.27
CA GLU A 450 5.40 -22.92 -8.72
C GLU A 450 5.07 -24.35 -9.20
N VAL A 451 5.53 -25.38 -8.49
CA VAL A 451 5.14 -26.78 -8.76
C VAL A 451 3.62 -26.97 -8.69
N TRP A 452 2.97 -26.41 -7.66
CA TRP A 452 1.53 -26.50 -7.50
C TRP A 452 0.77 -25.84 -8.65
N ILE A 453 1.22 -24.66 -9.09
CA ILE A 453 0.64 -23.95 -10.24
C ILE A 453 0.77 -24.82 -11.51
N LEU A 454 1.94 -25.42 -11.73
CA LEU A 454 2.18 -26.32 -12.86
C LEU A 454 1.23 -27.54 -12.83
N VAL A 455 1.10 -28.20 -11.69
CA VAL A 455 0.19 -29.36 -11.50
C VAL A 455 -1.27 -28.98 -11.73
N LYS A 456 -1.68 -27.79 -11.26
CA LYS A 456 -3.04 -27.30 -11.48
C LYS A 456 -3.31 -27.04 -12.96
N GLN A 457 -2.37 -26.39 -13.65
CA GLN A 457 -2.49 -26.10 -15.08
C GLN A 457 -2.55 -27.37 -15.93
N THR A 458 -1.73 -28.38 -15.63
CA THR A 458 -1.76 -29.66 -16.37
C THR A 458 -3.06 -30.43 -16.12
N ARG A 459 -3.58 -30.43 -14.90
CA ARG A 459 -4.88 -31.05 -14.58
C ARG A 459 -6.04 -30.37 -15.30
N GLU A 460 -6.06 -29.04 -15.35
CA GLU A 460 -7.09 -28.27 -16.05
C GLU A 460 -7.01 -28.43 -17.58
N ALA A 461 -5.81 -28.62 -18.14
CA ALA A 461 -5.62 -28.90 -19.56
C ALA A 461 -6.09 -30.31 -19.94
N GLY A 462 -5.83 -31.31 -19.09
CA GLY A 462 -6.27 -32.69 -19.30
C GLY A 462 -7.78 -32.94 -19.10
N LEU A 463 -8.51 -31.99 -18.49
CA LEU A 463 -9.97 -32.04 -18.35
C LEU A 463 -10.72 -31.38 -19.53
N LYS A 464 -10.00 -30.67 -20.40
CA LYS A 464 -10.56 -29.94 -21.55
C LYS A 464 -10.25 -30.59 -22.91
N GLY A 465 -9.41 -31.62 -22.93
CA GLY A 465 -9.14 -32.48 -24.09
C GLY A 465 -9.76 -33.84 -23.87
#